data_AF-A0A261WAD2-F1
#
_entry.id   AF-A0A261WAD2-F1
#
_cell.length_a   1.000
_cell.length_b   1.000
_cell.length_c   1.000
_cell.angle_alpha   90.00
_cell.angle_beta   90.00
_cell.angle_gamma   90.00
#
_symmetry.space_group_name_H-M   'P 1'
#
loop_
_entity.id
_entity.type
_entity.pdbx_description
1 polymer ?
#
loop_
_entity_poly.entity_id
_entity_poly.type
_entity_poly.pdbx_seq_one_letter_code
_entity_poly.pdbx_strand_id
1 'polypeptide(L)'
;QIRTDINNINFLERKDREGTAQVRLTKTVLDRNGTPDPQLPPVTWVATVTYDYKNPAKKAGDQWLNPRGFGVRAYTMTQEVGVSNGK
;
A
#
# COMPACT_ATOMS: atom_id res chain seq x y z
N GLN A 1 -4.64 11.80 -11.93
CA GLN A 1 -3.62 11.20 -11.02
C GLN A 1 -4.34 10.46 -9.90
N ILE A 2 -3.70 9.57 -9.14
CA ILE A 2 -4.29 8.97 -7.93
C ILE A 2 -3.41 9.31 -6.73
N ARG A 3 -3.98 9.96 -5.72
CA ARG A 3 -3.36 10.09 -4.39
C ARG A 3 -3.73 8.88 -3.56
N THR A 4 -2.73 8.28 -2.92
CA THR A 4 -2.93 7.17 -1.98
C THR A 4 -2.49 7.62 -0.60
N ASP A 5 -3.42 7.61 0.34
CA ASP A 5 -3.19 7.92 1.75
C ASP A 5 -3.20 6.61 2.53
N ILE A 6 -2.18 6.38 3.38
CA ILE A 6 -2.09 5.17 4.21
C ILE A 6 -2.78 5.45 5.54
N ASN A 7 -3.87 4.72 5.81
CA ASN A 7 -4.70 4.93 6.99
C ASN A 7 -4.18 4.13 8.18
N ASN A 8 -3.77 2.88 7.95
CA ASN A 8 -3.26 1.99 8.98
C ASN A 8 -2.40 0.88 8.39
N ILE A 9 -1.48 0.34 9.20
CA ILE A 9 -0.72 -0.88 8.88
C ILE A 9 -0.83 -1.82 10.09
N ASN A 10 -1.38 -3.01 9.87
CA ASN A 10 -1.50 -4.06 10.87
C ASN A 10 -0.63 -5.27 10.45
N PHE A 11 0.22 -5.75 11.36
CA PHE A 11 1.02 -6.95 11.12
C PHE A 11 0.26 -8.17 11.61
N LEU A 12 -0.15 -9.04 10.69
CA LEU A 12 -0.85 -10.28 11.03
C LEU A 12 0.13 -11.34 11.54
N GLU A 13 1.28 -11.45 10.88
CA GLU A 13 2.37 -12.35 11.26
C GLU A 13 3.71 -11.67 10.99
N ARG A 14 4.67 -11.88 11.90
CA ARG A 14 6.05 -11.46 11.71
C ARG A 14 6.99 -12.41 12.43
N LYS A 15 7.85 -13.09 11.69
CA LYS A 15 8.86 -14.01 12.22
C LYS A 15 10.09 -13.98 11.33
N ASP A 16 11.29 -14.11 11.89
CA ASP A 16 12.54 -14.32 11.13
C ASP A 16 12.76 -13.41 9.91
N ARG A 17 12.37 -12.12 10.02
CA ARG A 17 12.47 -11.11 8.93
C ARG A 17 11.61 -11.43 7.70
N GLU A 18 10.48 -12.08 7.92
CA GLU A 18 9.39 -12.25 6.96
C GLU A 18 8.05 -12.07 7.68
N GLY A 19 6.98 -11.88 6.92
CA GLY A 19 5.66 -11.70 7.51
C GLY A 19 4.58 -11.30 6.53
N THR A 20 3.37 -11.17 7.04
CA THR A 20 2.22 -10.67 6.30
C THR A 20 1.62 -9.48 7.05
N ALA A 21 1.39 -8.39 6.33
CA ALA A 21 0.75 -7.18 6.86
C ALA A 21 -0.51 -6.83 6.05
N GLN A 22 -1.51 -6.30 6.74
CA GLN A 22 -2.64 -5.63 6.14
C GLN A 22 -2.42 -4.11 6.19
N VAL A 23 -2.53 -3.47 5.04
CA VAL A 23 -2.40 -2.02 4.88
C VAL A 23 -3.76 -1.48 4.48
N ARG A 24 -4.37 -0.66 5.34
CA ARG A 24 -5.58 0.07 5.01
C ARG A 24 -5.19 1.39 4.37
N LEU A 25 -5.76 1.71 3.22
CA LEU A 25 -5.40 2.88 2.43
C LEU A 25 -6.60 3.48 1.72
N THR A 26 -6.61 4.80 1.56
CA THR A 26 -7.64 5.52 0.80
C THR A 26 -7.05 5.99 -0.52
N LYS A 27 -7.74 5.73 -1.62
CA LYS A 27 -7.39 6.22 -2.95
C LYS A 27 -8.33 7.33 -3.35
N THR A 28 -7.76 8.47 -3.73
CA THR A 28 -8.48 9.65 -4.22
C THR A 28 -8.06 9.91 -5.67
N VAL A 29 -9.02 9.95 -6.59
CA VAL A 29 -8.78 10.36 -7.97
C VAL A 29 -8.64 11.88 -8.00
N LEU A 30 -7.57 12.36 -8.63
CA LEU A 30 -7.29 13.78 -8.79
C LEU A 30 -7.46 14.21 -10.24
N ASP A 31 -8.03 15.40 -10.42
CA ASP A 31 -8.13 16.10 -11.70
C ASP A 31 -6.76 16.59 -12.21
N ARG A 32 -6.77 17.38 -13.30
CA ARG A 32 -5.54 17.92 -13.91
C ARG A 32 -4.84 18.97 -13.04
N ASN A 33 -5.55 19.57 -12.09
CA ASN A 33 -5.03 20.59 -11.18
C ASN A 33 -4.56 19.96 -9.85
N GLY A 34 -4.66 18.64 -9.69
CA GLY A 34 -4.29 17.93 -8.46
C GLY A 34 -5.36 17.98 -7.36
N THR A 35 -6.58 18.44 -7.69
CA THR A 35 -7.71 18.51 -6.75
C THR A 35 -8.53 17.22 -6.83
N PRO A 36 -9.13 16.73 -5.72
CA PRO A 36 -10.04 15.59 -5.78
C PRO A 36 -11.16 15.77 -6.80
N ASP A 37 -11.39 14.75 -7.62
CA ASP A 37 -12.48 14.75 -8.61
C ASP A 37 -13.84 14.69 -7.87
N PRO A 38 -14.72 15.69 -8.04
CA PRO A 38 -15.99 15.73 -7.31
C PRO A 38 -16.96 14.62 -7.72
N GLN A 39 -16.76 13.97 -8.88
CA GLN A 39 -17.62 12.87 -9.35
C GLN A 39 -17.18 11.50 -8.85
N LEU A 40 -15.94 11.39 -8.33
CA LEU A 40 -15.36 10.12 -7.87
C LEU A 40 -14.96 10.24 -6.39
N PRO A 41 -15.83 9.81 -5.47
CA PRO A 41 -15.52 9.91 -4.04
C PRO A 41 -14.30 9.04 -3.69
N PRO A 42 -13.52 9.41 -2.65
CA PRO A 42 -12.42 8.59 -2.17
C PRO A 42 -12.89 7.19 -1.76
N VAL A 43 -12.10 6.18 -2.11
CA VAL A 43 -12.41 4.77 -1.86
C VAL A 43 -11.36 4.16 -0.95
N THR A 44 -11.80 3.43 0.08
CA THR A 44 -10.92 2.71 1.00
C THR A 44 -10.67 1.28 0.53
N TRP A 45 -9.42 0.85 0.66
CA TRP A 45 -8.93 -0.47 0.28
C TRP A 45 -8.14 -1.08 1.43
N VAL A 46 -8.12 -2.41 1.48
CA VAL A 46 -7.20 -3.18 2.31
C VAL A 46 -6.29 -3.98 1.38
N ALA A 47 -4.99 -3.70 1.46
CA ALA A 47 -3.98 -4.51 0.81
C ALA A 47 -3.42 -5.53 1.79
N THR A 48 -3.30 -6.79 1.38
CA THR A 48 -2.55 -7.81 2.12
C THR A 48 -1.21 -8.02 1.43
N VAL A 49 -0.13 -7.83 2.18
CA VAL A 49 1.24 -7.83 1.68
C VAL A 49 2.05 -8.87 2.43
N THR A 50 2.47 -9.92 1.75
CA THR A 50 3.45 -10.88 2.28
C THR A 50 4.84 -10.47 1.83
N TYR A 51 5.79 -10.38 2.74
CA TYR A 51 7.12 -9.82 2.49
C TYR A 51 8.23 -10.59 3.20
N ASP A 52 9.46 -10.42 2.71
CA ASP A 52 10.70 -10.79 3.40
C ASP A 52 11.81 -9.77 3.15
N TYR A 53 13.00 -10.01 3.71
CA TYR A 53 14.21 -9.22 3.45
C TYR A 53 15.27 -10.00 2.67
N LYS A 54 14.86 -10.97 1.85
CA LYS A 54 15.71 -11.85 1.05
C LYS A 54 15.78 -11.40 -0.42
N ASN A 55 15.62 -10.09 -0.67
CA ASN A 55 15.66 -9.49 -2.01
C ASN A 55 16.75 -8.39 -2.10
N PRO A 56 18.04 -8.75 -1.96
CA PRO A 56 19.13 -7.78 -1.99
C PRO A 56 19.24 -7.09 -3.36
N ALA A 57 19.59 -5.80 -3.35
CA ALA A 57 19.87 -5.05 -4.56
C ALA A 57 21.07 -5.65 -5.32
N LYS A 58 20.97 -5.73 -6.65
CA LYS A 58 22.03 -6.27 -7.51
C LYS A 58 23.05 -5.21 -7.95
N LYS A 59 22.64 -3.93 -7.95
CA LYS A 59 23.46 -2.79 -8.37
C LYS A 59 23.57 -1.79 -7.22
N ALA A 60 24.67 -1.05 -7.18
CA ALA A 60 24.92 -0.04 -6.14
C ALA A 60 23.83 1.05 -6.10
N GLY A 61 23.34 1.50 -7.26
CA GLY A 61 22.24 2.48 -7.32
C GLY A 61 20.94 1.97 -6.67
N ASP A 62 20.59 0.70 -6.93
CA ASP A 62 19.39 0.06 -6.38
C ASP A 62 19.55 -0.19 -4.86
N GLN A 63 20.78 -0.34 -4.37
CA GLN A 63 21.06 -0.53 -2.96
C GLN A 63 20.71 0.71 -2.13
N TRP A 64 20.81 1.91 -2.69
CA TRP A 64 20.34 3.13 -2.03
C TRP A 64 18.81 3.16 -1.88
N LEU A 65 18.08 2.60 -2.84
CA LEU A 65 16.62 2.52 -2.83
C LEU A 65 16.11 1.38 -1.94
N ASN A 66 16.84 0.27 -1.87
CA ASN A 66 16.48 -0.90 -1.07
C ASN A 66 17.67 -1.46 -0.25
N PRO A 67 18.15 -0.70 0.76
CA PRO A 67 19.36 -1.05 1.49
C PRO A 67 19.22 -2.31 2.35
N ARG A 68 17.99 -2.69 2.69
CA ARG A 68 17.69 -3.84 3.55
C ARG A 68 17.22 -5.07 2.78
N GLY A 69 17.12 -4.97 1.45
CA GLY A 69 16.66 -6.07 0.61
C GLY A 69 15.20 -6.48 0.84
N PHE A 70 14.34 -5.52 1.19
CA PHE A 70 12.90 -5.75 1.31
C PHE A 70 12.33 -6.27 -0.02
N GLY A 71 11.51 -7.31 0.05
CA GLY A 71 10.86 -7.91 -1.10
C GLY A 71 9.41 -8.26 -0.78
N VAL A 72 8.49 -7.81 -1.64
CA VAL A 72 7.09 -8.26 -1.62
C VAL A 72 7.01 -9.57 -2.37
N ARG A 73 6.48 -10.61 -1.71
CA ARG A 73 6.32 -11.96 -2.26
C ARG A 73 4.91 -12.20 -2.80
N ALA A 74 3.92 -11.65 -2.11
CA ALA A 74 2.53 -11.68 -2.56
C ALA A 74 1.86 -10.35 -2.22
N TYR A 75 0.94 -9.95 -3.09
CA TYR A 75 0.16 -8.73 -2.95
C TYR A 75 -1.25 -8.99 -3.43
N THR A 76 -2.23 -8.77 -2.55
CA THR A 76 -3.65 -8.74 -2.92
C THR A 76 -4.25 -7.45 -2.38
N MET A 77 -5.27 -6.93 -3.06
CA MET A 77 -5.94 -5.70 -2.65
C MET A 77 -7.43 -5.84 -2.91
N THR A 78 -8.22 -5.56 -1.88
CA THR A 78 -9.67 -5.63 -1.94
C THR A 78 -10.25 -4.29 -1.53
N GLN A 79 -11.27 -3.84 -2.27
CA GLN A 79 -12.01 -2.65 -1.90
C GLN A 79 -12.86 -2.94 -0.66
N GLU A 80 -12.88 -2.03 0.30
CA GLU A 80 -13.84 -2.12 1.38
C GLU A 80 -15.23 -1.72 0.87
N VAL A 81 -16.21 -2.60 1.09
CA VAL A 81 -17.61 -2.35 0.76
C VAL A 81 -18.39 -2.01 2.03
N GLY A 82 -19.35 -1.09 1.95
CA GLY A 82 -20.25 -0.76 3.07
C GLY A 82 -19.72 0.29 4.05
N VAL A 83 -18.61 0.97 3.76
CA VAL A 83 -18.22 2.16 4.54
C VAL A 83 -19.16 3.30 4.13
N SER A 84 -20.13 3.61 4.99
CA SER A 84 -20.93 4.82 4.90
C SER A 84 -20.00 6.03 5.00
N ASN A 85 -19.48 6.50 3.87
CA ASN A 85 -18.92 7.84 3.79
C ASN A 85 -20.12 8.77 3.94
N GLY A 86 -20.35 9.23 5.18
CA GLY A 86 -21.52 10.00 5.57
C GLY A 86 -21.88 11.07 4.54
N LYS A 87 -23.17 11.12 4.20
CA LYS A 87 -23.77 12.24 3.48
C LYS A 87 -23.59 13.54 4.28
#